data_AF-V9VY31-F1
#
_entry.id   AF-V9VY31-F1
#
_cell.length_a   1.000
_cell.length_b   1.000
_cell.length_c   1.000
_cell.angle_alpha   90.00
_cell.angle_beta   90.00
_cell.angle_gamma   90.00
#
_symmetry.space_group_name_H-M   'P 1'
#
loop_
_entity.id
_entity.type
_entity.pdbx_description
1 polymer ?
#
loop_
_entity_poly.entity_id
_entity_poly.type
_entity_poly.pdbx_seq_one_letter_code
_entity_poly.pdbx_strand_id
1 'polypeptide(L)'
;MGPKSRDVLAAVTKADLSNEGFAFGTGQTIDCGYATAMANRMAYVGELGWELIVPTEFMAGVYETVMQATAAYGVRDAGYYVRDGLRLEKGFCAWSRELTPDIMPMQAGLSFAVDFDKPGGFVGMEALLAAKEDPTDLNRASCSWS
;
A
#
# COMPACT_ATOMS: atom_id res chain seq x y z
N MET A 1 4.40 10.23 -5.54
CA MET A 1 4.47 10.13 -4.06
C MET A 1 5.51 11.12 -3.54
N GLY A 2 5.36 11.65 -2.33
CA GLY A 2 6.19 12.71 -1.76
C GLY A 2 5.38 13.88 -1.19
N PRO A 3 6.02 14.85 -0.49
CA PRO A 3 5.32 15.93 0.21
C PRO A 3 4.49 16.84 -0.71
N LYS A 4 4.83 16.90 -2.01
CA LYS A 4 4.13 17.68 -3.03
C LYS A 4 3.09 16.90 -3.82
N SER A 5 2.82 15.64 -3.47
CA SER A 5 1.86 14.81 -4.21
C SER A 5 0.44 15.37 -4.16
N ARG A 6 0.02 15.96 -3.04
CA ARG A 6 -1.30 16.61 -2.91
C ARG A 6 -1.41 17.82 -3.83
N ASP A 7 -0.40 18.69 -3.81
CA ASP A 7 -0.38 19.92 -4.61
C ASP A 7 -0.45 19.58 -6.13
N VAL A 8 0.26 18.54 -6.55
CA VAL A 8 0.24 18.05 -7.94
C VAL A 8 -1.12 17.45 -8.29
N LEU A 9 -1.66 16.55 -7.46
CA LEU A 9 -2.92 15.88 -7.77
C LEU A 9 -4.10 16.85 -7.76
N ALA A 10 -4.11 17.83 -6.84
CA ALA A 10 -5.12 18.89 -6.77
C ALA A 10 -5.17 19.78 -8.03
N ALA A 11 -4.09 19.84 -8.82
CA ALA A 11 -4.09 20.59 -10.07
C ALA A 11 -4.80 19.84 -11.22
N VAL A 12 -5.06 18.54 -11.06
CA VAL A 12 -5.61 17.67 -12.13
C VAL A 12 -6.93 16.99 -11.76
N THR A 13 -7.43 17.20 -10.54
CA THR A 13 -8.68 16.64 -10.02
C THR A 13 -9.50 17.68 -9.28
N LYS A 14 -10.82 17.52 -9.23
CA LYS A 14 -11.73 18.32 -8.40
C LYS A 14 -12.06 17.66 -7.06
N ALA A 15 -11.61 16.43 -6.85
CA ALA A 15 -11.82 15.71 -5.59
C ALA A 15 -11.18 16.44 -4.39
N ASP A 16 -11.82 16.34 -3.22
CA ASP A 16 -11.23 16.85 -1.98
C ASP A 16 -10.10 15.92 -1.53
N LEU A 17 -8.86 16.41 -1.59
CA LEU A 17 -7.64 15.68 -1.19
C LEU A 17 -7.16 16.03 0.22
N SER A 18 -7.96 16.77 0.99
CA SER A 18 -7.68 17.09 2.39
C SER A 18 -7.64 15.82 3.24
N ASN A 19 -7.11 15.91 4.45
CA ASN A 19 -7.12 14.76 5.36
C ASN A 19 -8.54 14.36 5.77
N GLU A 20 -9.48 15.30 5.77
CA GLU A 20 -10.89 15.08 6.13
C GLU A 20 -11.65 14.46 4.96
N GLY A 21 -11.49 14.98 3.74
CA GLY A 21 -12.16 14.48 2.54
C GLY A 21 -11.56 13.20 1.96
N PHE A 22 -10.28 12.92 2.24
CA PHE A 22 -9.60 11.73 1.77
C PHE A 22 -8.62 11.20 2.81
N ALA A 23 -9.12 10.52 3.84
CA ALA A 23 -8.30 9.94 4.92
C ALA A 23 -7.29 8.87 4.44
N PHE A 24 -6.22 8.64 5.21
CA PHE A 24 -5.24 7.59 4.89
C PHE A 24 -5.87 6.19 4.98
N GLY A 25 -5.47 5.28 4.09
CA GLY A 25 -6.00 3.91 4.06
C GLY A 25 -7.39 3.77 3.44
N THR A 26 -7.92 4.83 2.83
CA THR A 26 -9.18 4.79 2.07
C THR A 26 -8.92 4.86 0.57
N GLY A 27 -9.96 4.57 -0.21
CA GLY A 27 -9.97 4.74 -1.66
C GLY A 27 -11.27 5.36 -2.13
N GLN A 28 -11.18 6.15 -3.20
CA GLN A 28 -12.34 6.75 -3.85
C GLN A 28 -12.07 7.01 -5.33
N THR A 29 -13.15 7.11 -6.09
CA THR A 29 -13.09 7.47 -7.50
C THR A 29 -12.88 8.97 -7.66
N ILE A 30 -11.90 9.38 -8.46
CA ILE A 30 -11.58 10.77 -8.77
C ILE A 30 -11.53 11.02 -10.27
N ASP A 31 -11.75 12.26 -10.69
CA ASP A 31 -11.43 12.72 -12.04
C ASP A 31 -9.93 13.00 -12.17
N CYS A 32 -9.33 12.59 -13.29
CA CYS A 32 -7.94 12.92 -13.61
C CYS A 32 -7.79 13.11 -15.12
N GLY A 33 -7.75 14.36 -15.58
CA GLY A 33 -7.82 14.68 -17.01
C GLY A 33 -9.16 14.23 -17.60
N TYR A 34 -9.12 13.42 -18.67
CA TYR A 34 -10.32 12.85 -19.31
C TYR A 34 -10.75 11.49 -18.74
N ALA A 35 -10.05 10.98 -17.74
CA ALA A 35 -10.30 9.67 -17.17
C ALA A 35 -10.95 9.74 -15.79
N THR A 36 -11.62 8.65 -15.45
CA THR A 36 -12.07 8.36 -14.09
C THR A 36 -11.13 7.32 -13.50
N ALA A 37 -10.45 7.65 -12.41
CA ALA A 37 -9.46 6.80 -11.76
C ALA A 37 -9.94 6.37 -10.36
N MET A 38 -9.67 5.13 -9.98
CA MET A 38 -9.74 4.74 -8.56
C MET A 38 -8.44 5.17 -7.90
N ALA A 39 -8.53 6.13 -6.98
CA ALA A 39 -7.40 6.57 -6.18
C ALA A 39 -7.43 5.87 -4.83
N ASN A 40 -6.30 5.30 -4.41
CA ASN A 40 -6.11 4.77 -3.06
C ASN A 40 -5.09 5.65 -2.33
N ARG A 41 -5.43 6.17 -1.15
CA ARG A 41 -4.49 6.95 -0.33
C ARG A 41 -3.60 6.02 0.47
N MET A 42 -2.68 5.40 -0.24
CA MET A 42 -1.63 4.51 0.26
C MET A 42 -0.34 4.73 -0.53
N ALA A 43 0.80 4.40 0.07
CA ALA A 43 2.10 4.56 -0.57
C ALA A 43 3.11 3.56 -0.03
N TYR A 44 3.66 2.73 -0.92
CA TYR A 44 4.68 1.74 -0.56
C TYR A 44 6.05 2.35 -0.20
N VAL A 45 6.26 3.65 -0.47
CA VAL A 45 7.46 4.38 -0.04
C VAL A 45 7.28 5.08 1.31
N GLY A 46 6.09 4.97 1.94
CA GLY A 46 5.78 5.55 3.25
C GLY A 46 5.77 7.09 3.30
N GLU A 47 5.57 7.73 2.16
CA GLU A 47 5.40 9.18 2.03
C GLU A 47 3.99 9.51 1.53
N LEU A 48 3.55 10.77 1.66
CA LEU A 48 2.24 11.20 1.16
C LEU A 48 2.07 10.86 -0.33
N GLY A 49 0.97 10.20 -0.68
CA GLY A 49 0.74 9.79 -2.06
C GLY A 49 -0.58 9.08 -2.26
N TRP A 50 -0.86 8.84 -3.54
CA TRP A 50 -1.97 8.06 -4.01
C TRP A 50 -1.48 7.06 -5.04
N GLU A 51 -2.10 5.89 -5.04
CA GLU A 51 -2.03 4.92 -6.14
C GLU A 51 -3.24 5.16 -7.04
N LEU A 52 -2.99 5.42 -8.32
CA LEU A 52 -4.03 5.69 -9.31
C LEU A 52 -4.21 4.46 -10.19
N ILE A 53 -5.38 3.85 -10.12
CA ILE A 53 -5.79 2.75 -10.98
C ILE A 53 -6.68 3.36 -12.07
N VAL A 54 -6.25 3.24 -13.31
CA VAL A 54 -6.85 3.92 -14.47
C VAL A 54 -7.08 2.88 -15.57
N PRO A 55 -8.17 3.00 -16.35
CA PRO A 55 -8.33 2.16 -17.54
C PRO A 55 -7.16 2.34 -18.52
N THR A 56 -6.69 1.23 -19.08
CA THR A 56 -5.46 1.18 -19.89
C THR A 56 -5.48 2.17 -21.06
N GLU A 57 -6.62 2.37 -21.70
CA GLU A 57 -6.82 3.27 -22.83
C GLU A 57 -6.57 4.75 -22.49
N PHE A 58 -6.65 5.13 -21.22
CA PHE A 58 -6.41 6.51 -20.77
C PHE A 58 -5.04 6.71 -20.10
N MET A 59 -4.25 5.64 -19.91
CA MET A 59 -3.03 5.70 -19.09
C MET A 59 -2.01 6.72 -19.58
N ALA A 60 -1.73 6.77 -20.88
CA ALA A 60 -0.80 7.75 -21.44
C ALA A 60 -1.28 9.20 -21.19
N GLY A 61 -2.54 9.49 -21.46
CA GLY A 61 -3.12 10.82 -21.26
C GLY A 61 -3.15 11.24 -19.78
N VAL A 62 -3.47 10.32 -18.88
CA VAL A 62 -3.42 10.57 -17.43
C VAL A 62 -2.00 10.85 -16.97
N TYR A 63 -1.03 10.03 -17.40
CA TYR A 63 0.38 10.23 -17.07
C TYR A 63 0.88 11.60 -17.53
N GLU A 64 0.63 11.96 -18.79
CA GLU A 64 1.02 13.26 -19.35
C GLU A 64 0.38 14.42 -18.58
N THR A 65 -0.92 14.32 -18.27
CA THR A 65 -1.66 15.32 -17.50
C THR A 65 -1.03 15.54 -16.12
N VAL A 66 -0.73 14.45 -15.40
CA VAL A 66 -0.09 14.50 -14.09
C VAL A 66 1.32 15.10 -14.22
N MET A 67 2.12 14.64 -15.18
CA MET A 67 3.49 15.12 -15.36
C MET A 67 3.55 16.60 -15.73
N GLN A 68 2.62 17.11 -16.54
CA GLN A 68 2.52 18.54 -16.82
C GLN A 68 2.28 19.36 -15.54
N ALA A 69 1.43 18.87 -14.63
CA ALA A 69 1.18 19.51 -13.34
C ALA A 69 2.41 19.50 -12.40
N THR A 70 3.41 18.66 -12.68
CA THR A 70 4.63 18.60 -11.86
C THR A 70 5.67 19.67 -12.17
N ALA A 71 5.53 20.42 -13.28
CA ALA A 71 6.57 21.34 -13.76
C ALA A 71 7.02 22.38 -12.70
N ALA A 72 6.10 22.81 -11.83
CA ALA A 72 6.38 23.75 -10.76
C ALA A 72 7.09 23.14 -9.52
N TYR A 73 7.16 21.80 -9.43
CA TYR A 73 7.57 21.08 -8.22
C TYR A 73 8.82 20.22 -8.40
N GLY A 74 9.37 20.14 -9.62
CA GLY A 74 10.59 19.38 -9.91
C GLY A 74 10.46 17.87 -9.67
N VAL A 75 9.24 17.32 -9.81
CA VAL A 75 9.00 15.88 -9.68
C VAL A 75 9.72 15.14 -10.81
N ARG A 76 10.14 13.91 -10.51
CA ARG A 76 10.81 13.01 -11.46
C ARG A 76 10.23 11.61 -11.33
N ASP A 77 10.34 10.86 -12.41
CA ASP A 77 10.06 9.44 -12.37
C ASP A 77 11.05 8.71 -11.47
N ALA A 78 10.52 7.75 -10.73
CA ALA A 78 11.30 6.90 -9.84
C ALA A 78 11.08 5.43 -10.24
N GLY A 79 12.20 4.73 -10.45
CA GLY A 79 12.17 3.31 -10.80
C GLY A 79 12.01 2.39 -9.58
N TYR A 80 12.00 1.09 -9.86
CA TYR A 80 11.81 0.05 -8.87
C TYR A 80 12.86 0.07 -7.74
N TYR A 81 14.14 0.34 -8.05
CA TYR A 81 15.20 0.37 -7.05
C TYR A 81 15.05 1.48 -6.01
N VAL A 82 14.59 2.66 -6.43
CA VAL A 82 14.29 3.76 -5.51
C VAL A 82 13.15 3.36 -4.58
N ARG A 83 12.09 2.78 -5.14
CA ARG A 83 10.95 2.27 -4.36
C ARG A 83 11.37 1.19 -3.37
N ASP A 84 12.21 0.25 -3.78
CA ASP A 84 12.72 -0.83 -2.91
C ASP A 84 13.66 -0.32 -1.81
N GLY A 85 14.45 0.73 -2.08
CA GLY A 85 15.22 1.40 -1.02
C GLY A 85 14.31 2.06 0.00
N LEU A 86 13.33 2.86 -0.46
CA LEU A 86 12.44 3.61 0.43
C LEU A 86 11.53 2.71 1.28
N ARG A 87 11.02 1.60 0.73
CA ARG A 87 10.18 0.67 1.51
C ARG A 87 10.96 0.01 2.65
N LEU A 88 12.26 -0.24 2.46
CA LEU A 88 13.14 -0.80 3.49
C LEU A 88 13.33 0.18 4.65
N GLU A 89 13.50 1.48 4.36
CA GLU A 89 13.60 2.53 5.40
C GLU A 89 12.33 2.60 6.27
N LYS A 90 11.17 2.23 5.71
CA LYS A 90 9.88 2.19 6.42
C LYS A 90 9.58 0.84 7.08
N GLY A 91 10.45 -0.16 6.89
CA GLY A 91 10.26 -1.51 7.42
C GLY A 91 9.14 -2.30 6.74
N PHE A 92 8.73 -1.94 5.53
CA PHE A 92 7.69 -2.67 4.82
C PHE A 92 8.25 -3.99 4.26
N CYS A 93 7.64 -5.09 4.70
CA CYS A 93 7.97 -6.42 4.21
C CYS A 93 7.44 -6.64 2.80
N ALA A 94 8.17 -7.43 2.01
CA ALA A 94 7.73 -7.90 0.71
C ALA A 94 7.53 -9.42 0.72
N TRP A 95 6.46 -9.87 0.04
CA TRP A 95 6.24 -11.29 -0.22
C TRP A 95 7.36 -11.86 -1.11
N SER A 96 7.75 -13.10 -0.84
CA SER A 96 8.91 -13.79 -1.44
C SER A 96 10.27 -13.18 -1.10
N ARG A 97 10.33 -12.27 -0.12
CA ARG A 97 11.57 -11.69 0.42
C ARG A 97 11.59 -11.92 1.92
N GLU A 98 11.03 -10.99 2.69
CA GLU A 98 10.93 -11.12 4.14
C GLU A 98 9.78 -12.04 4.55
N LEU A 99 8.77 -12.22 3.68
CA LEU A 99 7.64 -13.11 3.91
C LEU A 99 7.69 -14.32 2.98
N THR A 100 7.61 -15.50 3.56
CA THR A 100 7.36 -16.78 2.86
C THR A 100 6.29 -17.55 3.63
N PRO A 101 5.73 -18.64 3.08
CA PRO A 101 4.82 -19.52 3.82
C PRO A 101 5.42 -20.10 5.12
N ASP A 102 6.75 -20.08 5.26
CA ASP A 102 7.47 -20.61 6.41
C ASP A 102 7.58 -19.60 7.56
N ILE A 103 7.22 -18.34 7.33
CA ILE A 103 7.34 -17.24 8.31
C ILE A 103 5.95 -16.86 8.80
N MET A 104 5.71 -17.05 10.10
CA MET A 104 4.47 -16.62 10.74
C MET A 104 4.41 -15.09 10.85
N PRO A 105 3.21 -14.48 10.81
CA PRO A 105 3.06 -13.03 10.97
C PRO A 105 3.74 -12.47 12.22
N MET A 106 3.70 -13.18 13.35
CA MET A 106 4.37 -12.76 14.58
C MET A 106 5.90 -12.72 14.44
N GLN A 107 6.49 -13.66 13.71
CA GLN A 107 7.95 -13.67 13.46
C GLN A 107 8.39 -12.51 12.57
N ALA A 108 7.52 -12.12 11.62
CA ALA A 108 7.76 -10.98 10.74
C ALA A 108 7.42 -9.62 11.39
N GLY A 109 6.98 -9.58 12.65
CA GLY A 109 6.54 -8.33 13.30
C GLY A 109 5.20 -7.79 12.78
N LEU A 110 4.41 -8.63 12.11
CA LEU A 110 3.12 -8.29 11.49
C LEU A 110 1.91 -8.68 12.35
N SER A 111 2.09 -8.89 13.66
CA SER A 111 0.98 -9.21 14.58
C SER A 111 -0.15 -8.18 14.55
N PHE A 112 0.15 -6.92 14.26
CA PHE A 112 -0.85 -5.85 14.14
C PHE A 112 -1.82 -6.04 12.96
N ALA A 113 -1.46 -6.87 11.97
CA ALA A 113 -2.28 -7.15 10.79
C ALA A 113 -3.16 -8.40 10.97
N VAL A 114 -3.12 -9.07 12.13
CA VAL A 114 -3.89 -10.28 12.43
C VAL A 114 -5.02 -9.94 13.40
N ASP A 115 -6.25 -10.09 12.93
CA ASP A 115 -7.46 -9.94 13.75
C ASP A 115 -7.86 -11.29 14.36
N PHE A 116 -7.38 -11.56 15.57
CA PHE A 116 -7.70 -12.78 16.33
C PHE A 116 -9.16 -12.84 16.79
N ASP A 117 -9.90 -11.73 16.74
CA ASP A 117 -11.29 -11.66 17.19
C ASP A 117 -12.27 -11.69 16.00
N LYS A 118 -11.76 -11.93 14.79
CA LYS A 118 -12.55 -11.94 13.55
C LYS A 118 -13.74 -12.91 13.67
N PRO A 119 -14.99 -12.42 13.55
CA PRO A 119 -16.18 -13.28 13.60
C PRO A 119 -16.13 -14.36 12.52
N GLY A 120 -16.35 -15.62 12.91
CA GLY A 120 -16.26 -16.77 12.01
C GLY A 120 -14.84 -17.27 11.73
N GLY A 121 -13.82 -16.66 12.34
CA GLY A 121 -12.41 -17.07 12.24
C GLY A 121 -11.78 -16.83 10.86
N PHE A 122 -10.58 -17.37 10.68
CA PHE A 122 -9.84 -17.36 9.42
C PHE A 122 -8.89 -18.55 9.32
N VAL A 123 -8.46 -18.86 8.10
CA VAL A 123 -7.51 -19.96 7.83
C VAL A 123 -6.20 -19.71 8.58
N GLY A 124 -5.78 -20.69 9.39
CA GLY A 124 -4.57 -20.60 10.20
C GLY A 124 -4.75 -19.96 11.58
N MET A 125 -5.96 -19.52 11.97
CA MET A 125 -6.21 -18.88 13.26
C MET A 125 -5.80 -19.75 14.46
N GLU A 126 -6.17 -21.04 14.46
CA GLU A 126 -5.81 -21.98 15.54
C GLU A 126 -4.29 -22.13 15.68
N ALA A 127 -3.58 -22.26 14.56
CA ALA A 127 -2.11 -22.34 14.57
C ALA A 127 -1.46 -21.06 15.10
N LEU A 128 -1.99 -19.88 14.74
CA LEU A 128 -1.48 -18.60 15.25
C LEU A 128 -1.79 -18.40 16.74
N LEU A 129 -2.94 -18.88 17.23
CA LEU A 129 -3.28 -18.85 18.66
C LEU A 129 -2.35 -19.76 19.47
N ALA A 130 -2.12 -20.99 19.01
CA ALA A 130 -1.17 -21.91 19.65
C ALA A 130 0.24 -21.31 19.72
N ALA A 131 0.73 -20.75 18.60
CA ALA A 131 2.05 -20.11 18.54
C ALA A 131 2.17 -18.83 19.39
N LYS A 132 1.04 -18.22 19.78
CA LYS A 132 1.02 -17.07 20.71
C LYS A 132 1.11 -17.52 22.16
N GLU A 133 0.57 -18.69 22.50
CA GLU A 133 0.64 -19.28 23.85
C GLU A 133 2.01 -19.94 24.10
N ASP A 134 2.58 -20.63 23.11
CA ASP A 134 3.90 -21.24 23.18
C ASP A 134 4.85 -20.69 22.09
N PRO A 135 5.83 -19.85 22.45
CA PRO A 135 6.80 -19.31 21.51
C PRO A 135 7.67 -20.37 20.80
N THR A 136 7.74 -21.60 21.31
CA THR A 136 8.46 -22.69 20.63
C THR A 136 7.74 -23.18 19.37
N ASP A 137 6.42 -22.99 19.29
CA ASP A 137 5.61 -23.28 18.11
C ASP A 137 5.77 -22.24 16.99
N LEU A 138 6.33 -21.05 17.28
CA LEU A 138 6.69 -20.07 16.24
C LEU A 138 7.65 -20.66 15.20
N ASN A 139 8.48 -21.64 15.57
CA ASN A 139 9.44 -22.28 14.67
C ASN A 139 8.91 -23.53 13.99
N ARG A 140 7.68 -23.97 14.28
CA ARG A 140 7.05 -25.11 13.59
C ARG A 140 6.36 -24.59 12.32
N ALA A 141 7.13 -24.49 11.25
CA ALA A 141 6.70 -24.07 9.91
C ALA A 141 5.73 -25.07 9.23
N SER A 142 4.62 -25.41 9.87
CA SER A 142 3.59 -26.28 9.28
C SER A 142 2.20 -25.70 9.49
N CYS A 143 1.94 -24.54 8.89
CA CYS A 143 0.59 -24.24 8.43
C CYS A 143 0.33 -25.14 7.21
N SER A 144 -0.02 -26.41 7.45
CA SER A 144 -0.56 -27.27 6.40
C SER A 144 -1.90 -26.71 5.96
N TRP A 145 -1.98 -26.28 4.70
CA TRP A 145 -3.21 -25.90 4.04
C TRP A 145 -4.02 -27.18 3.73
N SER A 146 -4.65 -27.76 4.74
CA SER A 146 -5.60 -28.88 4.60
C SER A 146 -7.02 -28.42 4.90
#